data_AF-A0A3B5LM72-F1
#
_entry.id   AF-A0A3B5LM72-F1
#
_cell.length_a   1.000
_cell.length_b   1.000
_cell.length_c   1.000
_cell.angle_alpha   90.00
_cell.angle_beta   90.00
_cell.angle_gamma   90.00
#
_symmetry.space_group_name_H-M   'P 1'
#
loop_
_entity.id
_entity.type
_entity.pdbx_description
1 polymer ?
#
loop_
_entity_poly.entity_id
_entity_poly.type
_entity_poly.pdbx_seq_one_letter_code
_entity_poly.pdbx_strand_id
1 'polypeptide(L)' 'MVSHRSTKGASKARRDHINHEIRNMRSLLPISQEDQERLSYLHSMAAICTYIRKSVLFQVHGVLSTLVTK' A
#
# COMPACT_ATOMS: atom_id res chain seq x y z
N MET A 1 19.39 -35.93 -5.68
CA MET A 1 19.88 -34.60 -5.25
C MET A 1 19.10 -33.52 -5.98
N VAL A 2 17.98 -33.04 -5.39
CA VAL A 2 17.16 -32.00 -6.01
C VAL A 2 18.01 -30.73 -6.14
N SER A 3 18.22 -30.29 -7.39
CA SER A 3 19.00 -29.10 -7.73
C SER A 3 18.47 -27.89 -6.96
N HIS A 4 19.29 -27.31 -6.09
CA HIS A 4 19.09 -25.95 -5.58
C HIS A 4 19.38 -24.96 -6.71
N ARG A 5 18.56 -24.98 -7.76
CA ARG A 5 18.62 -24.01 -8.84
C ARG A 5 18.39 -22.64 -8.20
N SER A 6 19.36 -21.74 -8.34
CA SER A 6 19.32 -20.40 -7.74
C SER A 6 17.99 -19.70 -8.02
N THR A 7 17.10 -19.64 -7.02
CA THR A 7 15.83 -18.90 -7.09
C THR A 7 16.04 -17.40 -6.88
N LYS A 8 17.30 -16.95 -6.80
CA LYS A 8 17.70 -15.58 -6.48
C LYS A 8 17.15 -14.57 -7.49
N GLY A 9 17.18 -14.89 -8.78
CA GLY A 9 16.60 -14.06 -9.84
C GLY A 9 15.09 -13.92 -9.72
N ALA A 10 14.39 -15.04 -9.54
CA ALA A 10 12.94 -15.05 -9.33
C ALA A 10 12.54 -14.28 -8.05
N SER A 11 13.30 -14.45 -6.96
CA SER A 11 13.09 -13.73 -5.71
C SER A 11 13.32 -12.23 -5.85
N LYS A 12 14.33 -11.80 -6.63
CA LYS A 12 14.55 -10.39 -6.96
C LYS A 12 13.40 -9.82 -7.79
N ALA A 13 12.97 -10.52 -8.83
CA ALA A 13 11.83 -10.09 -9.66
C ALA A 13 10.55 -9.90 -8.83
N ARG A 14 10.27 -10.81 -7.87
CA ARG A 14 9.14 -10.63 -6.94
C ARG A 14 9.30 -9.42 -6.04
N ARG A 15 10.49 -9.19 -5.45
CA ARG A 15 10.75 -7.99 -4.62
C ARG A 15 10.59 -6.71 -5.43
N ASP A 16 11.06 -6.70 -6.67
CA ASP A 16 10.96 -5.54 -7.56
C ASP A 16 9.51 -5.23 -7.93
N HIS A 17 8.73 -6.26 -8.22
CA HIS A 17 7.30 -6.12 -8.47
C HIS A 17 6.56 -5.55 -7.24
N ILE A 18 6.81 -6.11 -6.05
CA ILE A 18 6.23 -5.58 -4.79
C ILE A 18 6.64 -4.12 -4.57
N ASN A 19 7.92 -3.80 -4.74
CA ASN A 19 8.42 -2.43 -4.58
C ASN A 19 7.80 -1.46 -5.59
N HIS A 20 7.49 -1.91 -6.80
CA HIS A 20 6.82 -1.12 -7.81
C HIS A 20 5.37 -0.81 -7.39
N GLU A 21 4.60 -1.83 -7.01
CA GLU A 21 3.22 -1.66 -6.54
C GLU A 21 3.12 -0.74 -5.32
N ILE A 22 4.08 -0.84 -4.41
CA ILE A 22 4.19 0.05 -3.26
C ILE A 22 4.36 1.52 -3.66
N ARG A 23 5.16 1.81 -4.70
CA ARG A 23 5.33 3.18 -5.21
C ARG A 23 4.05 3.67 -5.88
N ASN A 24 3.38 2.80 -6.63
CA ASN A 24 2.08 3.11 -7.24
C ASN A 24 1.06 3.47 -6.15
N MET A 25 0.92 2.64 -5.11
CA MET A 25 0.04 2.93 -3.97
C MET A 25 0.42 4.22 -3.23
N ARG A 26 1.72 4.54 -3.09
CA ARG A 26 2.18 5.80 -2.47
C ARG A 26 1.70 7.03 -3.25
N SER A 27 1.70 6.96 -4.58
CA SER A 27 1.24 8.06 -5.43
C SER A 27 -0.26 8.35 -5.34
N LEU A 28 -1.03 7.43 -4.78
CA LEU A 28 -2.48 7.58 -4.56
C LEU A 28 -2.81 8.23 -3.21
N LEU A 29 -1.82 8.44 -2.35
CA LEU A 29 -2.05 9.07 -1.04
C LEU A 29 -2.37 10.57 -1.21
N PRO A 30 -3.30 11.12 -0.41
CA PRO A 30 -3.64 12.54 -0.44
C PRO A 30 -2.59 13.39 0.31
N ILE A 31 -1.34 13.34 -0.14
CA ILE A 31 -0.21 14.12 0.37
C ILE A 31 0.60 14.70 -0.79
N SER A 32 1.33 15.79 -0.55
CA SER A 32 2.10 16.47 -1.60
C SER A 32 3.18 15.57 -2.19
N GLN A 33 3.57 15.80 -3.46
CA GLN A 33 4.64 15.04 -4.10
C GLN A 33 5.97 15.16 -3.33
N GLU A 34 6.29 16.36 -2.83
CA GLU A 34 7.48 16.61 -2.00
C GLU A 34 7.51 15.71 -0.75
N ASP A 35 6.37 15.58 -0.07
CA ASP A 35 6.27 14.71 1.10
C ASP A 35 6.36 13.23 0.72
N GLN A 36 5.76 12.84 -0.42
CA GLN A 36 5.87 11.47 -0.92
C GLN A 36 7.32 11.06 -1.18
N GLU A 37 8.14 11.96 -1.71
CA GLU A 37 9.56 11.71 -2.01
C GLU A 37 10.41 11.55 -0.74
N ARG A 38 10.03 12.22 0.36
CA ARG A 38 10.69 12.11 1.67
C ARG A 38 10.35 10.82 2.42
N LEU A 39 9.28 10.11 2.05
CA LEU A 39 8.87 8.89 2.74
C LEU A 39 9.83 7.73 2.44
N SER A 40 10.41 7.18 3.51
CA SER A 40 11.08 5.88 3.48
C SER A 40 10.10 4.77 3.13
N TYR A 41 10.62 3.58 2.80
CA TYR A 41 9.80 2.41 2.50
C TYR A 41 8.84 2.05 3.66
N LEU A 42 9.34 2.06 4.90
CA LEU A 42 8.53 1.71 6.06
C LEU A 42 7.44 2.76 6.34
N HIS A 43 7.77 4.05 6.20
CA HIS A 43 6.78 5.12 6.35
C HIS A 43 5.70 5.03 5.25
N SER A 44 6.09 4.72 4.02
CA SER A 44 5.15 4.49 2.92
C SER A 44 4.18 3.35 3.26
N MET A 45 4.68 2.23 3.81
CA MET A 45 3.82 1.11 4.25
C MET A 45 2.85 1.50 5.34
N ALA A 46 3.33 2.19 6.37
CA ALA A 46 2.49 2.65 7.47
C ALA A 46 1.39 3.63 6.99
N ALA A 47 1.76 4.58 6.12
CA ALA A 47 0.83 5.56 5.56
C ALA A 47 -0.24 4.91 4.69
N ILE A 48 0.15 4.00 3.77
CA ILE A 48 -0.78 3.24 2.92
C ILE A 48 -1.75 2.42 3.78
N CYS A 49 -1.23 1.68 4.76
CA CYS A 49 -2.09 0.87 5.64
C CYS A 49 -3.06 1.74 6.45
N THR A 50 -2.59 2.89 6.95
CA THR A 50 -3.44 3.83 7.71
C THR A 50 -4.52 4.43 6.83
N TYR A 51 -4.17 4.84 5.61
CA TYR A 51 -5.11 5.38 4.64
C TYR A 51 -6.20 4.37 4.29
N ILE A 52 -5.83 3.13 3.98
CA ILE A 52 -6.79 2.05 3.69
C ILE A 52 -7.72 1.83 4.88
N ARG A 53 -7.19 1.62 6.09
CA ARG A 53 -8.02 1.41 7.29
C ARG A 53 -8.98 2.56 7.53
N LYS A 54 -8.48 3.80 7.42
CA LYS A 54 -9.28 5.02 7.56
C LYS A 54 -10.39 5.08 6.50
N SER A 55 -10.07 4.78 5.23
CA SER A 55 -11.04 4.80 4.13
C SER A 55 -12.17 3.78 4.33
N VAL A 56 -11.86 2.57 4.79
CA VAL A 56 -12.84 1.52 5.08
C VAL A 56 -13.74 1.94 6.24
N LEU A 57 -13.17 2.50 7.33
CA LEU A 57 -13.95 3.00 8.45
C LEU A 57 -14.93 4.09 8.02
N PHE A 58 -14.46 5.08 7.23
CA PHE A 58 -15.35 6.15 6.75
C PHE A 58 -16.38 5.68 5.72
N GLN A 59 -16.09 4.64 4.93
CA GLN A 59 -17.10 4.02 4.08
C GLN A 59 -18.17 3.29 4.91
N VAL A 60 -17.78 2.48 5.89
CA VAL A 60 -18.73 1.74 6.75
C VAL A 60 -19.59 2.70 7.58
N HIS A 61 -18.98 3.73 8.19
CA HIS A 61 -19.72 4.72 8.96
C HIS A 61 -20.56 5.65 8.08
N GLY A 62 -20.08 6.05 6.89
CA GLY A 62 -20.88 6.84 5.94
C GLY A 62 -22.11 6.07 5.42
N VAL A 63 -21.98 4.76 5.22
CA VAL A 63 -23.10 3.87 4.88
C VAL A 63 -24.08 3.76 6.05
N LEU A 64 -23.60 3.60 7.31
CA LEU A 64 -24.48 3.59 8.49
C LEU A 64 -25.24 4.92 8.66
N SER A 65 -24.58 6.06 8.47
CA SER A 65 -25.24 7.38 8.52
C SER A 65 -26.32 7.50 7.45
N THR A 66 -26.11 6.94 6.26
CA THR A 66 -27.10 6.98 5.18
C THR A 66 -28.30 6.05 5.44
N LEU A 67 -28.10 4.95 6.18
CA LEU A 67 -29.13 3.98 6.55
C LEU A 67 -29.93 4.38 7.81
N VAL A 68 -29.37 5.20 8.70
CA VAL A 68 -30.07 5.69 9.91
C VAL A 68 -30.82 7.00 9.67
N THR A 69 -30.49 7.75 8.62
CA THR A 69 -31.14 9.04 8.29
C THR A 69 -32.19 8.92 7.17
N LYS A 70 -32.63 7.70 6.83
CA LYS A 70 -33.72 7.44 5.89
C LYS A 70 -34.81 6.60 6.52
#